data_AF-A0A161M5S0-F1
#
_entry.id   AF-A0A161M5S0-F1
#
_cell.length_a   1.000
_cell.length_b   1.000
_cell.length_c   1.000
_cell.angle_alpha   90.00
_cell.angle_beta   90.00
_cell.angle_gamma   90.00
#
_symmetry.space_group_name_H-M   'P 1'
#
loop_
_entity.id
_entity.type
_entity.pdbx_description
1 polymer ?
#
loop_
_entity_poly.entity_id
_entity_poly.type
_entity_poly.pdbx_seq_one_letter_code
_entity_poly.pdbx_strand_id
1 'polypeptide(L)'
;GCCFTMNSIMKVFNINLKTTLKIAVRSLASESKYPNGMSFELNETQKEFQELARKFCREEIIPVAPEHDRTGKFPWEIVKKAHELGLMNTHVPEEL
;
A
#
# COMPACT_ATOMS: atom_id res chain seq x y z
N GLY A 1 12.45 -6.03 42.46
CA GLY A 1 13.21 -6.43 41.26
C GLY A 1 12.26 -7.07 40.28
N CYS A 2 11.78 -6.31 39.31
CA CYS A 2 10.82 -6.76 38.30
C CYS A 2 11.61 -7.07 37.03
N CYS A 3 12.02 -8.33 36.88
CA CYS A 3 12.75 -8.83 35.72
C CYS A 3 12.21 -10.24 35.46
N PHE A 4 11.75 -10.49 34.22
CA PHE A 4 11.16 -11.74 33.73
C PHE A 4 9.77 -12.06 34.33
N THR A 5 8.65 -11.84 33.65
CA THR A 5 8.24 -12.52 32.41
C THR A 5 7.29 -11.67 31.56
N MET A 6 7.77 -10.58 30.96
CA MET A 6 7.02 -9.83 29.94
C MET A 6 7.18 -10.40 28.52
N ASN A 7 7.23 -11.73 28.39
CA ASN A 7 7.28 -12.43 27.11
C ASN A 7 6.12 -13.41 26.86
N SER A 8 5.10 -13.42 27.74
CA SER A 8 3.90 -14.25 27.57
C SER A 8 2.65 -13.49 27.09
N ILE A 9 2.70 -12.15 26.96
CA ILE A 9 1.55 -11.34 26.52
C ILE A 9 1.69 -10.87 25.06
N MET A 10 2.90 -10.82 24.50
CA MET A 10 3.15 -10.45 23.09
C MET A 10 2.98 -11.60 22.09
N LYS A 11 2.63 -12.82 22.52
CA LYS A 11 2.28 -13.94 21.61
C LYS A 11 0.78 -14.15 21.43
N VAL A 12 -0.07 -13.58 22.29
CA VAL A 12 -1.54 -13.71 22.18
C VAL A 12 -2.15 -12.64 21.25
N PHE A 13 -1.41 -11.57 20.96
CA PHE A 13 -1.86 -10.50 20.06
C PHE A 13 -1.43 -10.64 18.58
N ASN A 14 -0.80 -11.75 18.19
CA ASN A 14 -0.13 -11.88 16.88
C ASN A 14 -0.67 -12.97 15.93
N ILE A 15 -1.82 -13.61 16.17
CA ILE A 15 -2.34 -14.63 15.23
C ILE A 15 -3.84 -14.51 14.87
N ASN A 16 -4.60 -13.55 15.43
CA ASN A 16 -6.06 -13.54 15.21
C ASN A 16 -6.70 -12.21 14.73
N LEU A 17 -5.92 -11.33 14.09
CA LEU A 17 -6.49 -10.15 13.39
C LEU A 17 -6.16 -10.12 11.89
N LYS A 18 -5.13 -10.84 11.43
CA LYS A 18 -4.70 -10.83 10.02
C LYS A 18 -5.60 -11.66 9.09
N THR A 19 -6.42 -12.57 9.61
CA THR A 19 -7.26 -13.46 8.80
C THR A 19 -8.68 -12.93 8.61
N THR A 20 -9.25 -12.28 9.62
CA THR A 20 -10.67 -11.90 9.63
C THR A 20 -10.96 -10.57 8.93
N LEU A 21 -9.98 -9.65 8.87
CA LEU A 21 -10.19 -8.33 8.25
C LEU A 21 -9.95 -8.34 6.72
N LYS A 22 -9.18 -9.31 6.19
CA LYS A 22 -8.99 -9.42 4.73
C LYS A 22 -10.27 -9.81 3.98
N ILE A 23 -11.21 -10.47 4.65
CA ILE A 23 -12.45 -10.97 4.05
C ILE A 23 -13.50 -9.85 3.92
N ALA A 24 -13.53 -8.88 4.84
CA ALA A 24 -14.59 -7.87 4.88
C ALA A 24 -14.41 -6.70 3.89
N VAL A 25 -13.19 -6.41 3.41
CA VAL A 25 -12.92 -5.19 2.62
C VAL A 25 -12.99 -5.42 1.09
N ARG A 26 -13.18 -6.66 0.63
CA ARG A 26 -13.38 -6.96 -0.81
C ARG A 26 -14.85 -7.12 -1.22
N SER A 27 -15.80 -7.05 -0.29
CA SER A 27 -17.21 -7.34 -0.55
C SER A 27 -18.02 -6.18 -1.15
N LEU A 28 -17.42 -5.00 -1.37
CA LEU A 28 -18.11 -3.80 -1.88
C LEU A 28 -17.70 -3.41 -3.31
N ALA A 29 -17.00 -4.28 -4.04
CA ALA A 29 -16.85 -4.10 -5.48
C ALA A 29 -18.06 -4.73 -6.18
N SER A 30 -19.01 -3.90 -6.60
CA SER A 30 -20.13 -4.33 -7.45
C SER A 30 -19.59 -4.72 -8.82
N GLU A 31 -19.78 -5.97 -9.23
CA GLU A 31 -19.65 -6.39 -10.62
C GLU A 31 -20.69 -5.60 -11.45
N SER A 32 -20.26 -4.91 -12.51
CA SER A 32 -21.16 -4.03 -13.27
C SER A 32 -22.11 -4.87 -14.13
N LYS A 33 -23.34 -5.05 -13.64
CA LYS A 33 -24.37 -5.90 -14.24
C LYS A 33 -25.02 -5.35 -15.53
N TYR A 34 -24.54 -4.23 -16.07
CA TYR A 34 -25.22 -3.49 -17.14
C TYR A 34 -24.30 -3.21 -18.33
N PRO A 35 -24.72 -3.50 -19.57
CA PRO A 35 -23.91 -3.31 -20.77
C PRO A 35 -23.70 -1.83 -21.16
N ASN A 36 -24.35 -0.89 -20.47
CA ASN A 36 -24.42 0.53 -20.86
C ASN A 36 -23.95 1.49 -19.74
N GLY A 37 -23.26 1.00 -18.70
CA GLY A 37 -22.80 1.79 -17.56
C GLY A 37 -21.28 1.79 -17.41
N MET A 38 -20.72 2.84 -16.80
CA MET A 38 -19.29 2.91 -16.50
C MET A 38 -18.89 1.81 -15.50
N SER A 39 -17.96 0.94 -15.90
CA SER A 39 -17.35 -0.05 -15.01
C SER A 39 -16.14 0.56 -14.29
N PHE A 40 -16.04 0.30 -12.98
CA PHE A 40 -14.89 0.69 -12.14
C PHE A 40 -13.90 -0.46 -11.95
N GLU A 41 -14.13 -1.59 -12.63
CA GLU A 41 -13.16 -2.67 -12.61
C GLU A 41 -11.88 -2.23 -13.30
N LEU A 42 -10.75 -2.44 -12.63
CA LEU A 42 -9.44 -2.16 -13.18
C LEU A 42 -9.08 -3.23 -14.22
N ASN A 43 -8.53 -2.79 -15.35
CA ASN A 43 -7.89 -3.70 -16.30
C ASN A 43 -6.62 -4.32 -15.69
N GLU A 44 -6.05 -5.34 -16.34
CA GLU A 44 -4.92 -6.09 -15.78
C GLU A 44 -3.69 -5.19 -15.54
N THR A 45 -3.33 -4.34 -16.52
CA THR A 45 -2.22 -3.38 -16.39
C THR A 45 -2.43 -2.41 -15.22
N GLN A 46 -3.67 -1.94 -15.00
CA GLN A 46 -4.00 -1.09 -13.86
C GLN A 46 -3.90 -1.84 -12.52
N LYS A 47 -4.26 -3.13 -12.49
CA LYS A 47 -4.10 -4.00 -11.31
C LYS A 47 -2.63 -4.20 -10.98
N GLU A 48 -1.80 -4.49 -11.99
CA GLU A 48 -0.33 -4.61 -11.84
C GLU A 48 0.29 -3.30 -11.34
N PHE A 49 -0.08 -2.17 -11.94
CA PHE A 49 0.38 -0.85 -11.51
C PHE A 49 0.00 -0.55 -10.06
N GLN A 50 -1.25 -0.87 -9.67
CA GLN A 50 -1.71 -0.74 -8.29
C GLN A 50 -0.91 -1.63 -7.34
N GLU A 51 -0.58 -2.85 -7.73
CA GLU A 51 0.22 -3.77 -6.92
C GLU A 51 1.65 -3.26 -6.73
N LEU A 52 2.28 -2.77 -7.80
CA LEU A 52 3.61 -2.14 -7.75
C LEU A 52 3.61 -0.95 -6.78
N ALA A 53 2.67 -0.02 -6.93
CA ALA A 53 2.54 1.14 -6.05
C ALA A 53 2.35 0.72 -4.58
N ARG A 54 1.49 -0.27 -4.32
CA ARG A 54 1.26 -0.79 -2.96
C ARG A 54 2.51 -1.44 -2.37
N LYS A 55 3.29 -2.16 -3.17
CA LYS A 55 4.54 -2.78 -2.74
C LYS A 55 5.56 -1.70 -2.37
N PHE A 56 5.77 -0.72 -3.25
CA PHE A 56 6.66 0.40 -3.01
C PHE A 56 6.29 1.18 -1.74
N CYS A 57 5.01 1.47 -1.52
CA CYS A 57 4.57 2.14 -0.30
C CYS A 57 4.92 1.35 0.98
N ARG A 58 4.73 0.02 0.97
CA ARG A 58 5.02 -0.82 2.14
C ARG A 58 6.51 -0.93 2.45
N GLU A 59 7.34 -1.01 1.42
CA GLU A 59 8.76 -1.28 1.55
C GLU A 59 9.58 0.00 1.75
N GLU A 60 9.21 1.10 1.10
CA GLU A 60 10.03 2.31 1.04
C GLU A 60 9.41 3.51 1.77
N ILE A 61 8.08 3.70 1.74
CA ILE A 61 7.43 4.89 2.30
C ILE A 61 7.09 4.72 3.78
N ILE A 62 6.33 3.67 4.13
CA ILE A 62 5.83 3.43 5.48
C ILE A 62 6.93 3.41 6.55
N PRO A 63 8.11 2.77 6.33
CA PRO A 63 9.14 2.68 7.35
C PRO A 63 9.74 4.03 7.77
N VAL A 64 9.85 4.96 6.82
CA VAL A 64 10.50 6.27 7.02
C VAL A 64 9.49 7.40 7.24
N ALA A 65 8.19 7.16 6.99
CA ALA A 65 7.13 8.14 7.18
C ALA A 65 7.13 8.83 8.56
N PRO A 66 7.31 8.12 9.70
CA PRO A 66 7.33 8.76 11.02
C PRO A 66 8.48 9.76 11.20
N GLU A 67 9.64 9.49 10.61
CA GLU A 67 10.78 10.39 10.68
C GLU A 67 10.54 11.65 9.83
N HIS A 68 10.04 11.48 8.61
CA HIS A 68 9.73 12.59 7.73
C HIS A 68 8.62 13.49 8.28
N ASP A 69 7.59 12.92 8.91
CA ASP A 69 6.53 13.67 9.59
C ASP A 69 7.10 14.51 10.75
N ARG A 70 7.94 13.91 11.60
CA ARG A 70 8.55 14.60 12.74
C ARG A 70 9.53 15.71 12.32
N THR A 71 10.29 15.49 11.25
CA THR A 71 11.38 16.39 10.84
C THR A 71 10.95 17.43 9.80
N GLY A 72 9.83 17.21 9.11
CA GLY A 72 9.39 18.03 7.98
C GLY A 72 10.32 17.97 6.76
N LYS A 73 11.29 17.04 6.73
CA LYS A 73 12.25 16.92 5.62
C LYS A 73 11.59 16.30 4.40
N PHE A 74 11.76 16.92 3.25
CA PHE A 74 11.25 16.40 1.99
C PHE A 74 11.99 15.10 1.58
N PRO A 75 11.27 14.01 1.25
CA PRO A 75 11.85 12.69 1.02
C PRO A 75 12.36 12.52 -0.42
N TRP A 76 13.38 13.29 -0.81
CA TRP A 76 13.95 13.27 -2.17
C TRP A 76 14.35 11.89 -2.67
N GLU A 77 14.93 11.07 -1.80
CA GLU A 77 15.41 9.74 -2.18
C GLU A 77 14.25 8.80 -2.54
N ILE A 78 13.12 8.90 -1.84
CA ILE A 78 11.91 8.12 -2.16
C ILE A 78 11.32 8.59 -3.49
N VAL A 79 11.28 9.91 -3.71
CA VAL A 79 10.72 10.50 -4.95
C VAL A 79 11.53 10.06 -6.17
N LYS A 80 12.86 10.08 -6.10
CA LYS A 80 13.72 9.58 -7.18
C LYS A 80 13.46 8.11 -7.50
N LYS A 81 13.40 7.25 -6.47
CA LYS A 81 13.06 5.83 -6.66
C LYS A 81 11.67 5.63 -7.28
N ALA A 82 10.68 6.40 -6.83
CA ALA A 82 9.32 6.33 -7.40
C ALA A 82 9.30 6.74 -8.88
N HIS A 83 10.09 7.74 -9.26
CA HIS A 83 10.25 8.17 -10.65
C HIS A 83 10.92 7.08 -11.50
N GLU A 84 12.01 6.47 -11.02
CA GLU A 84 12.70 5.36 -11.70
C GLU A 84 11.80 4.13 -11.91
N LEU A 85 10.87 3.89 -10.99
CA LEU A 85 9.89 2.79 -11.09
C LEU A 85 8.68 3.12 -11.99
N GLY A 86 8.64 4.30 -12.60
CA GLY A 86 7.51 4.72 -13.44
C GLY A 86 6.22 4.99 -12.65
N LEU A 87 6.31 5.20 -11.32
CA LEU A 87 5.16 5.55 -10.47
C LEU A 87 4.81 7.04 -10.53
N MET A 88 5.54 7.81 -11.35
CA MET A 88 5.35 9.25 -11.55
C MET A 88 5.14 9.54 -13.04
N ASN A 89 4.43 10.63 -13.35
CA ASN A 89 4.24 11.13 -14.71
C ASN A 89 3.61 10.12 -15.69
N THR A 90 2.75 9.22 -15.21
CA THR A 90 2.14 8.13 -16.00
C THR A 90 1.32 8.54 -17.23
N HIS A 91 1.02 9.82 -17.39
CA HIS A 91 0.25 10.37 -18.51
C HIS A 91 1.13 11.09 -19.55
N VAL A 92 2.43 11.24 -19.28
CA VAL A 92 3.38 11.87 -20.19
C VAL A 92 4.00 10.76 -21.06
N PRO A 93 3.95 10.88 -22.39
CA PRO A 93 4.60 9.90 -23.28
C PRO A 93 6.13 9.93 -23.10
N GLU A 94 6.78 8.77 -23.26
CA GLU A 94 8.24 8.67 -23.16
C GLU A 94 8.97 9.45 -24.27
N GLU A 95 8.32 9.61 -25.42
CA GLU A 95 8.82 10.35 -26.58
C GLU A 95 7.99 11.61 -26.79
N LEU A 96 8.66 12.74 -27.04
CA LEU A 96 8.07 14.04 -27.33
C LEU A 96 7.95 14.29 -28.84
#